data_AF-A0A0S8K3R7-F1
#
_entry.id   AF-A0A0S8K3R7-F1
#
_cell.length_a   1.000
_cell.length_b   1.000
_cell.length_c   1.000
_cell.angle_alpha   90.00
_cell.angle_beta   90.00
_cell.angle_gamma   90.00
#
_symmetry.space_group_name_H-M   'P 1'
#
loop_
_entity.id
_entity.type
_entity.pdbx_description
1 polymer ?
#
loop_
_entity_poly.entity_id
_entity_poly.type
_entity_poly.pdbx_seq_one_letter_code
_entity_poly.pdbx_strand_id
1 'polypeptide(L)'
;MSDERVEQVLSQIRAHMDLDSETEHEVLAEIRAHLEDAVAAALAEVASRFGSGEEIGRELQDAHAGWGTADGVVAAGLPVLCTLILRWLVFAPDGTAIGWTELFNRPSFWVVALVMLLVPLLKFGRWRYAVAGWVIFWILTVIFVNWPALRW
;
A
#
# COMPACT_ATOMS: atom_id res chain seq x y z
N MET A 1 -27.23 10.19 -3.84
CA MET A 1 -27.00 9.24 -4.95
C MET A 1 -28.24 8.39 -5.26
N SER A 2 -29.05 7.98 -4.27
CA SER A 2 -30.36 7.34 -4.51
C SER A 2 -31.39 8.31 -5.11
N ASP A 3 -31.49 9.51 -4.54
CA ASP A 3 -32.49 10.51 -4.90
C ASP A 3 -32.41 10.98 -6.37
N GLU A 4 -31.20 11.29 -6.86
CA GLU A 4 -30.98 11.66 -8.27
C GLU A 4 -31.38 10.56 -9.26
N ARG A 5 -31.23 9.28 -8.89
CA ARG A 5 -31.63 8.16 -9.74
C ARG A 5 -33.13 7.95 -9.74
N VAL A 6 -33.78 8.13 -8.58
CA VAL A 6 -35.23 8.11 -8.47
C VAL A 6 -35.82 9.21 -9.36
N GLU A 7 -35.29 10.43 -9.28
CA GLU A 7 -35.76 11.53 -10.12
C GLU A 7 -35.50 11.30 -11.61
N GLN A 8 -34.37 10.68 -11.97
CA GLN A 8 -34.09 10.31 -13.35
C GLN A 8 -35.14 9.31 -13.88
N VAL A 9 -35.48 8.28 -13.11
CA VAL A 9 -36.52 7.30 -13.47
C VAL A 9 -37.89 7.97 -13.60
N LEU A 10 -38.26 8.82 -12.65
CA LEU A 10 -39.54 9.57 -12.71
C LEU A 10 -39.60 10.48 -13.94
N SER A 11 -38.50 11.13 -14.31
CA SER A 11 -38.44 11.97 -15.51
C SER A 11 -38.62 11.18 -16.81
N GLN A 12 -38.08 9.95 -16.87
CA GLN A 12 -38.27 9.03 -18.00
C GLN A 12 -39.72 8.53 -18.06
N ILE A 13 -40.31 8.19 -16.92
CA ILE A 13 -41.71 7.74 -16.85
C ILE A 13 -42.64 8.87 -17.29
N ARG A 14 -42.44 10.09 -16.78
CA ARG A 14 -43.19 11.29 -17.17
C ARG A 14 -43.16 11.53 -18.68
N ALA A 15 -41.99 11.35 -19.32
CA ALA A 15 -41.85 11.55 -20.77
C ALA A 15 -42.70 10.59 -21.63
N HIS A 16 -43.21 9.50 -21.04
CA HIS A 16 -44.05 8.51 -21.71
C HIS A 16 -45.52 8.53 -21.24
N MET A 17 -45.87 9.41 -20.31
CA MET A 17 -47.24 9.58 -19.82
C MET A 17 -47.96 10.68 -20.60
N ASP A 18 -49.21 10.41 -20.96
CA ASP A 18 -50.14 11.40 -21.54
C ASP A 18 -51.36 11.49 -20.62
N LEU A 19 -51.15 12.04 -19.43
CA LEU A 19 -52.19 12.25 -18.41
C LEU A 19 -52.38 13.74 -18.16
N ASP A 20 -53.50 14.11 -17.55
CA ASP A 20 -53.67 15.46 -17.03
C ASP A 20 -52.71 15.72 -15.85
N SER A 21 -52.48 16.99 -15.54
CA SER A 21 -51.48 17.38 -14.55
C SER A 21 -51.76 16.91 -13.12
N GLU A 22 -53.03 16.74 -12.74
CA GLU A 22 -53.40 16.30 -11.39
C GLU A 22 -53.16 14.80 -11.25
N THR A 23 -53.66 14.02 -12.22
CA THR A 23 -53.43 12.57 -12.26
C THR A 23 -51.95 12.23 -12.44
N GLU A 24 -51.21 12.97 -13.27
CA GLU A 24 -49.76 12.77 -13.43
C GLU A 24 -49.03 13.00 -12.10
N HIS A 25 -49.39 14.06 -11.36
CA HIS A 25 -48.74 14.37 -10.09
C HIS A 25 -48.98 13.30 -9.02
N GLU A 26 -50.22 12.82 -8.91
CA GLU A 26 -50.60 11.75 -7.98
C GLU A 26 -49.86 10.45 -8.30
N VAL A 27 -49.88 10.02 -9.56
CA VAL A 27 -49.22 8.79 -10.01
C VAL A 27 -47.70 8.87 -9.81
N LEU A 28 -47.06 9.99 -10.14
CA LEU A 28 -45.61 10.14 -9.95
C LEU A 28 -45.22 10.19 -8.47
N ALA A 29 -46.08 10.73 -7.59
CA ALA A 29 -45.86 10.71 -6.14
C ALA A 29 -45.93 9.29 -5.58
N GLU A 30 -46.90 8.48 -6.02
CA GLU A 30 -47.03 7.07 -5.63
C GLU A 30 -45.85 6.23 -6.14
N ILE A 31 -45.47 6.40 -7.41
CA ILE A 31 -44.30 5.72 -7.98
C ILE A 31 -43.02 6.11 -7.23
N ARG A 32 -42.86 7.39 -6.86
CA ARG A 32 -41.70 7.84 -6.06
C ARG A 32 -41.62 7.08 -4.74
N ALA A 33 -42.72 7.01 -3.99
CA ALA A 33 -42.76 6.31 -2.71
C ALA A 33 -42.35 4.83 -2.87
N HIS A 34 -42.89 4.14 -3.89
CA HIS A 34 -42.52 2.76 -4.17
C HIS A 34 -41.05 2.58 -4.58
N LEU A 35 -40.50 3.51 -5.35
CA LEU A 35 -39.08 3.48 -5.73
C LEU A 35 -38.17 3.70 -4.52
N GLU A 36 -38.53 4.64 -3.63
CA GLU A 36 -37.78 4.90 -2.39
C GLU A 36 -37.79 3.68 -1.47
N ASP A 37 -38.95 3.05 -1.28
CA ASP A 37 -39.09 1.81 -0.50
C ASP A 37 -38.26 0.67 -1.10
N ALA A 38 -38.33 0.48 -2.42
CA ALA A 38 -37.56 -0.56 -3.12
C ALA A 38 -36.05 -0.32 -3.00
N VAL A 39 -35.60 0.93 -3.11
CA VAL A 39 -34.19 1.29 -2.95
C VAL A 39 -33.73 1.05 -1.51
N ALA A 40 -34.54 1.43 -0.52
CA ALA A 40 -34.22 1.17 0.88
C ALA A 40 -34.09 -0.34 1.17
N ALA A 41 -35.02 -1.15 0.67
CA ALA A 41 -34.97 -2.60 0.80
C ALA A 41 -33.72 -3.20 0.12
N ALA A 42 -33.38 -2.75 -1.09
CA ALA A 42 -32.19 -3.20 -1.80
C ALA A 42 -30.89 -2.86 -1.06
N LEU A 43 -30.80 -1.65 -0.49
CA LEU A 43 -29.64 -1.24 0.31
C LEU A 43 -29.51 -2.07 1.60
N ALA A 44 -30.63 -2.37 2.26
CA ALA A 44 -30.64 -3.23 3.44
C ALA A 44 -30.18 -4.66 3.10
N GLU A 45 -30.60 -5.21 1.95
CA GLU A 45 -30.16 -6.52 1.47
C GLU A 45 -28.66 -6.54 1.10
N VAL A 46 -28.15 -5.48 0.49
CA VAL A 46 -26.70 -5.35 0.24
C VAL A 46 -25.93 -5.31 1.56
N ALA A 47 -26.41 -4.52 2.54
CA ALA A 47 -25.77 -4.42 3.85
C ALA A 47 -25.81 -5.76 4.62
N SER A 48 -26.89 -6.54 4.51
CA SER A 48 -27.02 -7.84 5.17
C SER A 48 -26.08 -8.88 4.59
N ARG A 49 -25.81 -8.84 3.27
CA ARG A 49 -24.92 -9.78 2.58
C ARG A 49 -23.45 -9.42 2.68
N PHE A 50 -23.12 -8.13 2.56
CA PHE A 50 -21.73 -7.68 2.47
C PHE A 50 -21.20 -7.08 3.77
N GLY A 51 -22.06 -6.81 4.75
CA GLY A 51 -21.72 -6.07 5.96
C GLY A 51 -21.98 -4.57 5.82
N SER A 52 -21.85 -3.83 6.92
CA SER A 52 -22.01 -2.38 6.89
C SER A 52 -20.87 -1.73 6.10
N GLY A 53 -21.15 -0.66 5.35
CA GLY A 53 -20.13 0.01 4.54
C GLY A 53 -18.95 0.54 5.36
N GLU A 54 -19.17 0.85 6.64
CA GLU A 54 -18.12 1.26 7.57
C GLU A 54 -17.22 0.09 8.00
N GLU A 55 -17.80 -1.08 8.22
CA GLU A 55 -17.08 -2.30 8.58
C GLU A 55 -16.28 -2.85 7.40
N ILE A 56 -16.88 -2.91 6.20
CA ILE A 56 -16.16 -3.23 4.96
C ILE A 56 -15.03 -2.23 4.72
N GLY A 57 -15.29 -0.93 4.93
CA GLY A 57 -14.30 0.12 4.77
C GLY A 57 -13.12 -0.05 5.73
N ARG A 58 -13.39 -0.36 7.00
CA ARG A 58 -12.35 -0.66 8.00
C ARG A 58 -11.58 -1.92 7.65
N GLU A 59 -12.25 -3.02 7.29
CA GLU A 59 -11.59 -4.26 6.92
C GLU A 59 -10.74 -4.11 5.65
N LEU A 60 -11.22 -3.40 4.63
CA LEU A 60 -10.42 -3.10 3.45
C LEU A 60 -9.23 -2.21 3.81
N GLN A 61 -9.43 -1.20 4.65
CA GLN A 61 -8.36 -0.30 5.06
C GLN A 61 -7.32 -1.03 5.91
N ASP A 62 -7.72 -1.94 6.79
CA ASP A 62 -6.80 -2.78 7.57
C ASP A 62 -6.08 -3.78 6.68
N ALA A 63 -6.76 -4.37 5.69
CA ALA A 63 -6.14 -5.25 4.70
C ALA A 63 -5.11 -4.54 3.80
N HIS A 64 -5.29 -3.24 3.57
CA HIS A 64 -4.39 -2.40 2.77
C HIS A 64 -3.46 -1.51 3.62
N ALA A 65 -3.62 -1.51 4.95
CA ALA A 65 -2.71 -0.86 5.86
C ALA A 65 -1.35 -1.55 5.74
N GLY A 66 -0.34 -0.81 5.27
CA GLY A 66 0.99 -1.36 4.95
C GLY A 66 1.25 -1.60 3.45
N TRP A 67 0.29 -1.33 2.56
CA TRP A 67 0.54 -1.23 1.10
C TRP A 67 1.04 0.15 0.68
N GLY A 68 1.30 1.04 1.65
CA GLY A 68 1.65 2.42 1.41
C GLY A 68 2.97 2.57 0.63
N THR A 69 3.01 3.60 -0.21
CA THR A 69 4.24 4.15 -0.81
C THR A 69 5.38 4.30 0.20
N ALA A 70 5.07 4.54 1.49
CA ALA A 70 6.03 4.58 2.58
C ALA A 70 6.84 3.27 2.73
N ASP A 71 6.21 2.10 2.69
CA ASP A 71 6.91 0.82 2.80
C ASP A 71 7.72 0.51 1.54
N GLY A 72 7.22 0.90 0.36
CA GLY A 72 7.97 0.81 -0.90
C GLY A 72 9.20 1.72 -0.90
N VAL A 73 9.06 2.97 -0.43
CA VAL A 73 10.16 3.93 -0.30
C VAL A 73 11.19 3.46 0.73
N VAL A 74 10.76 2.89 1.85
CA VAL A 74 11.69 2.32 2.84
C VAL A 74 12.38 1.09 2.27
N ALA A 75 11.67 0.18 1.59
CA ALA A 75 12.26 -1.00 0.98
C ALA A 75 13.27 -0.66 -0.13
N ALA A 76 13.06 0.42 -0.88
CA ALA A 76 13.99 0.89 -1.91
C ALA A 76 15.13 1.76 -1.37
N GLY A 77 14.84 2.63 -0.39
CA GLY A 77 15.79 3.60 0.15
C GLY A 77 16.72 3.04 1.22
N LEU A 78 16.25 2.08 2.03
CA LEU A 78 17.06 1.47 3.10
C LEU A 78 18.32 0.79 2.54
N PRO A 79 18.27 -0.04 1.47
CA PRO A 79 19.48 -0.62 0.89
C PRO A 79 20.48 0.43 0.39
N VAL A 80 20.00 1.52 -0.21
CA VAL A 80 20.86 2.60 -0.74
C VAL A 80 21.56 3.36 0.38
N LEU A 81 20.84 3.70 1.45
CA LEU A 81 21.45 4.28 2.65
C LEU A 81 22.46 3.33 3.28
N CYS A 82 22.16 2.03 3.29
CA CYS A 82 23.07 1.02 3.82
C CYS A 82 24.37 0.92 3.02
N THR A 83 24.30 0.87 1.69
CA THR A 83 25.50 0.89 0.84
C THR A 83 26.31 2.17 1.04
N LEU A 84 25.66 3.32 1.19
CA LEU A 84 26.36 4.59 1.45
C LEU A 84 27.13 4.56 2.78
N ILE A 85 26.50 4.09 3.86
CA ILE A 85 27.13 3.97 5.18
C ILE A 85 28.30 2.97 5.13
N LEU A 86 28.10 1.80 4.51
CA LEU A 86 29.15 0.79 4.37
C LEU A 86 30.31 1.29 3.52
N ARG A 87 30.03 1.97 2.41
CA ARG A 87 31.05 2.63 1.59
C ARG A 87 31.88 3.59 2.44
N TRP A 88 31.22 4.38 3.29
CA TRP A 88 31.94 5.34 4.13
C TRP A 88 32.73 4.69 5.28
N LEU A 89 32.31 3.52 5.74
CA LEU A 89 33.06 2.73 6.73
C LEU A 89 34.27 1.98 6.13
N VAL A 90 34.18 1.58 4.87
CA VAL A 90 35.22 0.80 4.16
C VAL A 90 36.31 1.69 3.58
N PHE A 91 35.94 2.87 3.07
CA PHE A 91 36.90 3.87 2.60
C PHE A 91 37.22 4.84 3.73
N ALA A 92 38.49 4.92 4.13
CA ALA A 92 38.93 5.97 5.04
C ALA A 92 38.61 7.36 4.44
N PRO A 93 38.43 8.43 5.24
CA PRO A 93 38.20 9.80 4.74
C PRO A 93 39.26 10.25 3.72
N ASP A 94 40.43 9.62 3.79
CA ASP A 94 41.64 9.84 3.00
C ASP A 94 41.58 9.14 1.62
N GLY A 95 40.48 8.43 1.32
CA GLY A 95 40.23 7.73 0.05
C GLY A 95 40.91 6.36 -0.07
N THR A 96 41.67 5.93 0.93
CA THR A 96 42.36 4.64 0.94
C THR A 96 41.42 3.51 1.40
N ALA A 97 41.52 2.35 0.75
CA ALA A 97 40.77 1.17 1.14
C ALA A 97 41.37 0.60 2.44
N ILE A 98 40.55 0.46 3.48
CA ILE A 98 40.98 -0.14 4.75
C ILE A 98 41.17 -1.65 4.53
N GLY A 99 42.28 -2.20 5.04
CA GLY A 99 42.57 -3.64 4.97
C GLY A 99 41.54 -4.47 5.76
N TRP A 100 41.18 -5.64 5.21
CA TRP A 100 40.12 -6.52 5.72
C TRP A 100 40.24 -6.85 7.21
N THR A 101 41.44 -7.14 7.70
CA THR A 101 41.72 -7.50 9.09
C THR A 101 41.36 -6.36 10.05
N GLU A 102 41.56 -5.12 9.61
CA GLU A 102 41.32 -3.93 10.41
C GLU A 102 39.85 -3.53 10.38
N LEU A 103 39.14 -3.80 9.28
CA LEU A 103 37.69 -3.63 9.18
C LEU A 103 36.95 -4.59 10.13
N PHE A 104 37.31 -5.88 10.15
CA PHE A 104 36.67 -6.88 11.03
C PHE A 104 36.96 -6.69 12.51
N ASN A 105 38.08 -6.04 12.85
CA ASN A 105 38.42 -5.66 14.22
C ASN A 105 37.68 -4.42 14.71
N ARG A 106 36.95 -3.68 13.84
CA ARG A 106 36.15 -2.53 14.26
C ARG A 106 34.80 -2.98 14.79
N PRO A 107 34.49 -2.76 16.09
CA PRO A 107 33.20 -3.14 16.66
C PRO A 107 32.02 -2.38 16.03
N SER A 108 32.25 -1.17 15.51
CA SER A 108 31.25 -0.39 14.79
C SER A 108 30.76 -1.07 13.50
N PHE A 109 31.62 -1.82 12.79
CA PHE A 109 31.22 -2.59 11.61
C PHE A 109 30.19 -3.65 11.97
N TRP A 110 30.43 -4.41 13.04
CA TRP A 110 29.52 -5.46 13.52
C TRP A 110 28.19 -4.89 14.03
N VAL A 111 28.22 -3.77 14.75
CA VAL A 111 27.00 -3.10 15.21
C VAL A 111 26.16 -2.63 14.02
N VAL A 112 26.78 -2.01 13.01
CA VAL A 112 26.08 -1.55 11.81
C VAL A 112 25.55 -2.73 11.00
N ALA A 113 26.35 -3.79 10.80
CA ALA A 113 25.93 -5.00 10.09
C ALA A 113 24.77 -5.70 10.80
N LEU A 114 24.79 -5.77 12.13
CA LEU A 114 23.74 -6.39 12.93
C LEU A 114 22.45 -5.56 12.92
N VAL A 115 22.55 -4.23 13.05
CA VAL A 115 21.41 -3.31 12.94
C VAL A 115 20.82 -3.38 11.53
N MET A 116 21.67 -3.42 10.50
CA MET A 116 21.24 -3.64 9.12
C MET A 116 20.52 -4.97 8.95
N LEU A 117 20.97 -6.04 9.60
CA LEU A 117 20.33 -7.35 9.54
C LEU A 117 18.96 -7.35 10.25
N LEU A 118 18.86 -6.69 11.40
CA LEU A 118 17.67 -6.74 12.27
C LEU A 118 16.54 -5.82 11.82
N VAL A 119 16.83 -4.63 11.30
CA VAL A 119 15.81 -3.63 10.95
C VAL A 119 14.82 -4.13 9.88
N PRO A 120 15.25 -4.74 8.75
CA PRO A 120 14.32 -5.29 7.75
C PRO A 120 13.56 -6.52 8.29
N LEU A 121 14.23 -7.33 9.11
CA LEU A 121 13.68 -8.56 9.68
C LEU A 121 12.49 -8.30 10.60
N LEU A 122 12.57 -7.21 11.37
CA LEU A 122 11.56 -6.82 12.36
C LEU A 122 10.45 -5.94 11.77
N LYS A 123 10.74 -5.18 10.70
CA LYS A 123 9.79 -4.18 10.19
C LYS A 123 8.88 -4.70 9.06
N PHE A 124 9.31 -5.66 8.25
CA PHE A 124 8.53 -6.09 7.08
C PHE A 124 7.73 -7.39 7.33
N GLY A 125 6.40 -7.28 7.37
CA GLY A 125 5.47 -8.41 7.56
C GLY A 125 5.49 -9.46 6.43
N ARG A 126 6.07 -9.17 5.26
CA ARG A 126 6.23 -10.11 4.14
C ARG A 126 7.71 -10.46 3.94
N TRP A 127 8.23 -11.21 4.90
CA TRP A 127 9.63 -11.66 5.04
C TRP A 127 10.28 -12.15 3.73
N ARG A 128 9.52 -12.85 2.87
CA ARG A 128 10.05 -13.51 1.66
C ARG A 128 10.63 -12.54 0.64
N TYR A 129 10.00 -11.38 0.41
CA TYR A 129 10.46 -10.42 -0.60
C TYR A 129 11.55 -9.50 -0.06
N ALA A 130 11.42 -9.09 1.19
CA ALA A 130 12.45 -8.33 1.89
C ALA A 130 13.76 -9.13 1.96
N VAL A 131 13.70 -10.41 2.35
CA VAL A 131 14.87 -11.29 2.42
C VAL A 131 15.49 -11.54 1.04
N ALA A 132 14.69 -11.70 -0.02
CA ALA A 132 15.23 -11.90 -1.37
C ALA A 132 16.03 -10.68 -1.88
N GLY A 133 15.46 -9.48 -1.76
CA GLY A 133 16.18 -8.24 -2.11
C GLY A 133 17.41 -8.02 -1.23
N TRP A 134 17.32 -8.43 0.03
CA TRP A 134 18.40 -8.35 1.02
C TRP A 134 19.57 -9.29 0.72
N VAL A 135 19.29 -10.54 0.32
CA VAL A 135 20.31 -11.50 -0.09
C VAL A 135 21.03 -11.00 -1.35
N ILE A 136 20.29 -10.46 -2.32
CA ILE A 136 20.89 -9.87 -3.53
C ILE A 136 21.81 -8.69 -3.17
N PHE A 137 21.39 -7.81 -2.26
CA PHE A 137 22.22 -6.71 -1.77
C PHE A 137 23.52 -7.19 -1.13
N TRP A 138 23.45 -8.20 -0.26
CA TRP A 138 24.64 -8.77 0.38
C TRP A 138 25.57 -9.42 -0.63
N ILE A 139 25.03 -10.17 -1.59
CA ILE A 139 25.81 -10.77 -2.69
C ILE A 139 26.52 -9.68 -3.49
N LEU A 140 25.82 -8.61 -3.88
CA LEU A 140 26.41 -7.50 -4.64
C LEU A 140 27.48 -6.77 -3.82
N THR A 141 27.25 -6.56 -2.52
CA THR A 141 28.22 -5.93 -1.62
C THR A 141 29.48 -6.79 -1.50
N VAL A 142 29.34 -8.09 -1.27
CA VAL A 142 30.47 -9.03 -1.22
C VAL A 142 31.22 -9.01 -2.56
N ILE A 143 30.52 -9.07 -3.70
CA ILE A 143 31.16 -9.04 -5.02
C ILE A 143 31.92 -7.73 -5.24
N PHE A 144 31.30 -6.56 -5.03
CA PHE A 144 31.94 -5.26 -5.29
C PHE A 144 33.08 -4.94 -4.32
N VAL A 145 32.99 -5.39 -3.08
CA VAL A 145 34.08 -5.22 -2.10
C VAL A 145 35.22 -6.22 -2.38
N ASN A 146 34.95 -7.42 -2.90
CA ASN A 146 36.00 -8.40 -3.28
C ASN A 146 36.61 -8.14 -4.67
N TRP A 147 35.91 -7.48 -5.58
CA TRP A 147 36.40 -7.23 -6.94
C TRP A 147 37.73 -6.46 -7.03
N PRO A 148 38.05 -5.46 -6.19
CA PRO A 148 39.37 -4.84 -6.17
C PRO A 148 40.49 -5.80 -5.68
N ALA A 149 40.17 -6.78 -4.83
CA ALA A 149 41.14 -7.75 -4.31
C ALA A 149 41.54 -8.84 -5.32
N LEU A 150 40.75 -9.00 -6.40
CA LEU A 150 41.03 -9.94 -7.50
C LEU A 150 41.87 -9.31 -8.63
N ARG A 151 42.12 -7.99 -8.60
CA ARG A 151 42.89 -7.27 -9.63
C ARG A 151 44.33 -6.97 -9.23
N TRP A 152 44.81 -7.55 -8.13
CA TRP A 152 46.18 -7.56 -7.64
C TRP A 152 46.56 -8.99 -7.23
#